data_AF-D2RTU7-F1
#
_entry.id   AF-D2RTU7-F1
#
_cell.length_a   1.000
_cell.length_b   1.000
_cell.length_c   1.000
_cell.angle_alpha   90.00
_cell.angle_beta   90.00
_cell.angle_gamma   90.00
#
_symmetry.space_group_name_H-M   'P 1'
#
loop_
_entity.id
_entity.type
_entity.pdbx_description
1 polymer ?
#
loop_
_entity_poly.entity_id
_entity_poly.type
_entity_poly.pdbx_seq_one_letter_code
_entity_poly.pdbx_strand_id
1 'polypeptide(L)'
;MRRRRLLLSGGVVLGTSLGTTPVTAALQDDTDDDREEPDPIEFSGDGVTVTEEFEIEGGPTVIEGVHEGTSTFDVRAVPNEHEQEYRLLSHIGGFDGSTGAFLEDGAYVLYVDADGPWELIVRQPRVSETEAEEPPVSISGSGTDWIGPVLLDGDATVGAVYDAESPFRIAVVPQDAENNDFVWNGQELVFDAIGAFAGVTAIHTDGVGYVTVDAADEWTIEIE
;
A
#
# COMPACT_ATOMS: atom_id res chain seq x y z
N MET A 1 -81.79 -16.10 -3.52
CA MET A 1 -81.09 -15.19 -2.58
C MET A 1 -80.59 -14.01 -3.40
N ARG A 2 -81.23 -12.83 -3.41
CA ARG A 2 -80.91 -11.61 -2.60
C ARG A 2 -79.38 -11.43 -2.46
N ARG A 3 -78.68 -10.39 -2.94
CA ARG A 3 -79.00 -8.96 -3.19
C ARG A 3 -78.12 -8.33 -4.29
N ARG A 4 -78.67 -7.28 -4.92
CA ARG A 4 -78.03 -6.21 -5.70
C ARG A 4 -77.09 -5.32 -4.85
N ARG A 5 -76.12 -4.63 -5.47
CA ARG A 5 -76.13 -3.15 -5.62
C ARG A 5 -74.98 -2.60 -6.49
N LEU A 6 -75.36 -1.69 -7.39
CA LEU A 6 -74.55 -0.77 -8.21
C LEU A 6 -74.06 0.45 -7.39
N LEU A 7 -73.03 1.15 -7.90
CA LEU A 7 -72.96 2.60 -8.28
C LEU A 7 -71.47 3.06 -8.24
N LEU A 8 -70.84 3.53 -9.33
CA LEU A 8 -70.88 4.85 -10.01
C LEU A 8 -70.15 6.00 -9.27
N SER A 9 -69.17 6.60 -9.99
CA SER A 9 -68.63 7.99 -9.91
C SER A 9 -67.91 8.38 -8.61
N GLY A 10 -66.73 9.01 -8.59
CA GLY A 10 -66.24 10.12 -9.40
C GLY A 10 -66.20 11.36 -8.51
N GLY A 11 -65.01 11.93 -8.24
CA GLY A 11 -64.90 13.22 -7.54
C GLY A 11 -63.63 13.42 -6.71
N VAL A 12 -62.63 14.04 -7.34
CA VAL A 12 -61.73 15.11 -6.83
C VAL A 12 -61.30 15.05 -5.36
N VAL A 13 -60.01 14.82 -5.13
CA VAL A 13 -59.31 15.29 -3.92
C VAL A 13 -58.25 16.31 -4.33
N LEU A 14 -58.27 17.42 -3.59
CA LEU A 14 -57.48 18.62 -3.72
C LEU A 14 -55.98 18.36 -3.71
N GLY A 15 -55.27 19.15 -4.50
CA GLY A 15 -53.82 19.23 -4.48
C GLY A 15 -53.30 19.76 -3.15
N THR A 16 -52.24 19.13 -2.67
CA THR A 16 -51.17 19.76 -1.91
C THR A 16 -49.87 19.39 -2.62
N SER A 17 -49.21 20.38 -3.20
CA SER A 17 -47.86 20.22 -3.72
C SER A 17 -46.92 19.98 -2.54
N LEU A 18 -46.56 18.72 -2.30
CA LEU A 18 -45.35 18.41 -1.57
C LEU A 18 -44.20 18.64 -2.55
N GLY A 19 -43.48 19.73 -2.35
CA GLY A 19 -42.20 19.94 -3.00
C GLY A 19 -41.25 18.86 -2.53
N THR A 20 -41.02 17.85 -3.36
CA THR A 20 -39.86 16.99 -3.25
C THR A 20 -38.69 17.78 -3.82
N THR A 21 -37.96 18.49 -2.96
CA THR A 21 -36.55 18.73 -3.21
C THR A 21 -35.88 17.37 -3.37
N PRO A 22 -35.24 17.06 -4.52
CA PRO A 22 -34.30 15.95 -4.53
C PRO A 22 -33.20 16.34 -3.54
N VAL A 23 -33.10 15.59 -2.45
CA VAL A 23 -31.85 15.54 -1.69
C VAL A 23 -30.88 14.82 -2.62
N THR A 24 -30.06 15.59 -3.33
CA THR A 24 -28.80 15.09 -3.85
C THR A 24 -28.00 14.67 -2.63
N ALA A 25 -28.06 13.39 -2.30
CA ALA A 25 -27.03 12.77 -1.47
C ALA A 25 -25.77 12.81 -2.32
N ALA A 26 -24.93 13.82 -2.09
CA ALA A 26 -23.53 13.71 -2.42
C ALA A 26 -23.01 12.59 -1.52
N LEU A 27 -22.81 11.42 -2.11
CA LEU A 27 -21.89 10.44 -1.56
C LEU A 27 -20.52 11.06 -1.80
N GLN A 28 -20.02 11.79 -0.82
CA GLN A 28 -18.58 11.95 -0.69
C GLN A 28 -18.11 10.59 -0.21
N ASP A 29 -17.41 9.90 -1.10
CA ASP A 29 -16.62 8.74 -0.74
C ASP A 29 -15.42 9.33 -0.01
N ASP A 30 -15.54 9.49 1.31
CA ASP A 30 -14.44 9.94 2.16
C ASP A 30 -13.52 8.71 2.31
N THR A 31 -12.64 8.49 1.33
CA THR A 31 -11.59 7.45 1.36
C THR A 31 -10.28 7.95 1.97
N ASP A 32 -10.28 9.11 2.62
CA ASP A 32 -9.13 9.52 3.43
C ASP A 32 -9.04 8.61 4.66
N ASP A 33 -7.91 7.91 4.82
CA ASP A 33 -7.57 7.21 6.06
C ASP A 33 -7.40 8.23 7.19
N ASP A 34 -8.47 8.48 7.94
CA ASP A 34 -8.50 9.37 9.10
C ASP A 34 -7.63 8.88 10.29
N ARG A 35 -6.92 7.75 10.16
CA ARG A 35 -6.01 7.23 11.19
C ARG A 35 -4.74 8.09 11.25
N GLU A 36 -4.37 8.52 12.46
CA GLU A 36 -3.06 9.15 12.67
C GLU A 36 -1.94 8.12 12.54
N GLU A 37 -0.82 8.50 11.91
CA GLU A 37 0.40 7.68 11.86
C GLU A 37 0.88 7.35 13.29
N PRO A 38 1.01 6.06 13.66
CA PRO A 38 1.59 5.66 14.93
C PRO A 38 3.04 6.13 15.09
N ASP A 39 3.46 6.37 16.34
CA ASP A 39 4.85 6.70 16.65
C ASP A 39 5.80 5.60 16.12
N PRO A 40 6.95 5.95 15.52
CA PRO A 40 7.92 4.97 15.04
C PRO A 40 8.43 4.07 16.16
N ILE A 41 8.70 2.81 15.81
CA ILE A 41 9.18 1.78 16.75
C ILE A 41 10.63 1.47 16.43
N GLU A 42 11.51 1.65 17.40
CA GLU A 42 12.96 1.49 17.21
C GLU A 42 13.47 0.19 17.84
N PHE A 43 14.31 -0.53 17.11
CA PHE A 43 15.01 -1.71 17.57
C PHE A 43 16.51 -1.60 17.26
N SER A 44 17.33 -2.21 18.11
CA SER A 44 18.77 -2.36 17.85
C SER A 44 19.27 -3.70 18.40
N GLY A 45 20.34 -4.21 17.80
CA GLY A 45 20.93 -5.47 18.22
C GLY A 45 22.24 -5.79 17.51
N ASP A 46 22.71 -7.02 17.71
CA ASP A 46 23.92 -7.57 17.08
C ASP A 46 23.68 -9.04 16.74
N GLY A 47 23.99 -9.40 15.50
CA GLY A 47 23.78 -10.74 14.98
C GLY A 47 22.30 -11.18 14.99
N VAL A 48 22.09 -12.50 15.05
CA VAL A 48 20.75 -13.12 15.01
C VAL A 48 19.95 -12.79 16.28
N THR A 49 18.78 -12.16 16.12
CA THR A 49 17.94 -11.70 17.23
C THR A 49 16.44 -11.82 16.90
N VAL A 50 15.61 -11.95 17.94
CA VAL A 50 14.17 -11.72 17.88
C VAL A 50 13.84 -10.52 18.75
N THR A 51 13.10 -9.56 18.23
CA THR A 51 12.75 -8.33 18.96
C THR A 51 11.68 -8.59 20.03
N GLU A 52 11.37 -7.54 20.79
CA GLU A 52 10.11 -7.48 21.52
C GLU A 52 8.93 -7.42 20.54
N GLU A 53 7.76 -7.79 21.04
CA GLU A 53 6.49 -7.73 20.30
C GLU A 53 6.05 -6.27 20.10
N PHE A 54 5.47 -5.99 18.94
CA PHE A 54 4.90 -4.69 18.59
C PHE A 54 3.63 -4.85 17.76
N GLU A 55 2.81 -3.81 17.72
CA GLU A 55 1.52 -3.79 17.03
C GLU A 55 1.63 -3.12 15.66
N ILE A 56 0.99 -3.73 14.67
CA ILE A 56 0.74 -3.16 13.35
C ILE A 56 -0.76 -2.89 13.23
N GLU A 57 -1.13 -1.69 12.82
CA GLU A 57 -2.54 -1.29 12.62
C GLU A 57 -3.09 -1.70 11.24
N GLY A 58 -2.29 -2.42 10.46
CA GLY A 58 -2.59 -2.83 9.10
C GLY A 58 -2.35 -1.70 8.10
N GLY A 59 -1.78 -2.05 6.94
CA GLY A 59 -1.41 -1.06 5.92
C GLY A 59 0.06 -1.17 5.48
N PRO A 60 0.54 -0.17 4.72
CA PRO A 60 1.95 -0.02 4.44
C PRO A 60 2.75 0.06 5.75
N THR A 61 3.82 -0.73 5.81
CA THR A 61 4.80 -0.74 6.88
C THR A 61 6.18 -0.60 6.27
N VAL A 62 6.91 0.42 6.71
CA VAL A 62 8.26 0.75 6.24
C VAL A 62 9.26 0.36 7.32
N ILE A 63 10.33 -0.30 6.90
CA ILE A 63 11.50 -0.60 7.72
C ILE A 63 12.65 0.24 7.19
N GLU A 64 13.13 1.16 8.01
CA GLU A 64 14.44 1.80 7.84
C GLU A 64 15.46 0.96 8.60
N GLY A 65 16.61 0.69 8.01
CA GLY A 65 17.61 -0.19 8.59
C GLY A 65 19.02 0.28 8.35
N VAL A 66 19.86 0.04 9.36
CA VAL A 66 21.32 0.17 9.28
C VAL A 66 21.93 -1.16 9.70
N HIS A 67 22.92 -1.64 8.94
CA HIS A 67 23.71 -2.83 9.27
C HIS A 67 25.18 -2.58 8.94
N GLU A 68 26.07 -2.85 9.90
CA GLU A 68 27.52 -2.66 9.71
C GLU A 68 28.28 -3.98 9.44
N GLY A 69 27.55 -5.09 9.26
CA GLY A 69 28.12 -6.39 8.91
C GLY A 69 28.56 -6.50 7.45
N THR A 70 29.05 -7.67 7.08
CA THR A 70 29.61 -7.94 5.74
C THR A 70 28.92 -9.08 5.00
N SER A 71 27.98 -9.74 5.67
CA SER A 71 27.23 -10.89 5.19
C SER A 71 25.74 -10.58 5.21
N THR A 72 24.90 -11.61 5.30
CA THR A 72 23.45 -11.53 5.36
C THR A 72 22.95 -10.47 6.33
N PHE A 73 21.97 -9.69 5.88
CA PHE A 73 21.06 -8.90 6.68
C PHE A 73 19.64 -9.19 6.19
N ASP A 74 18.93 -10.06 6.90
CA ASP A 74 17.58 -10.51 6.55
C ASP A 74 16.65 -10.18 7.72
N VAL A 75 15.57 -9.46 7.43
CA VAL A 75 14.57 -9.02 8.41
C VAL A 75 13.23 -9.55 7.99
N ARG A 76 12.57 -10.27 8.91
CA ARG A 76 11.22 -10.82 8.69
C ARG A 76 10.29 -10.38 9.80
N ALA A 77 9.11 -9.91 9.43
CA ALA A 77 8.00 -9.77 10.35
C ALA A 77 7.30 -11.12 10.50
N VAL A 78 7.22 -11.61 11.73
CA VAL A 78 6.57 -12.87 12.08
C VAL A 78 5.32 -12.52 12.89
N PRO A 79 4.12 -12.75 12.34
CA PRO A 79 2.87 -12.53 13.08
C PRO A 79 2.73 -13.57 14.19
N ASN A 80 2.16 -13.17 15.32
CA ASN A 80 1.92 -14.08 16.43
C ASN A 80 0.73 -15.04 16.19
N GLU A 81 -0.28 -14.58 15.46
CA GLU A 81 -1.53 -15.32 15.26
C GLU A 81 -1.63 -16.01 13.89
N HIS A 82 -0.78 -15.61 12.93
CA HIS A 82 -0.78 -16.11 11.56
C HIS A 82 0.46 -16.97 11.28
N GLU A 83 0.36 -17.89 10.32
CA GLU A 83 1.46 -18.83 10.01
C GLU A 83 2.46 -18.28 8.98
N GLN A 84 2.14 -17.16 8.31
CA GLN A 84 2.94 -16.64 7.21
C GLN A 84 3.85 -15.51 7.67
N GLU A 85 5.16 -15.75 7.60
CA GLU A 85 6.17 -14.70 7.79
C GLU A 85 6.27 -13.80 6.55
N TYR A 86 6.50 -12.51 6.78
CA TYR A 86 6.72 -11.50 5.76
C TYR A 86 8.20 -11.15 5.72
N ARG A 87 8.87 -11.40 4.59
CA ARG A 87 10.24 -10.92 4.40
C ARG A 87 10.20 -9.44 4.03
N LEU A 88 10.75 -8.59 4.89
CA LEU A 88 10.77 -7.14 4.71
C LEU A 88 12.06 -6.69 4.03
N LEU A 89 13.19 -7.27 4.44
CA LEU A 89 14.51 -6.92 3.94
C LEU A 89 15.34 -8.19 3.69
N SER A 90 16.13 -8.20 2.62
CA SER A 90 17.15 -9.21 2.38
C SER A 90 18.33 -8.59 1.64
N HIS A 91 19.47 -8.48 2.31
CA HIS A 91 20.65 -7.82 1.79
C HIS A 91 21.92 -8.59 2.13
N ILE A 92 23.01 -8.34 1.40
CA ILE A 92 24.35 -8.88 1.69
C ILE A 92 25.32 -7.72 1.83
N GLY A 93 25.94 -7.60 3.00
CA GLY A 93 26.89 -6.54 3.32
C GLY A 93 26.30 -5.49 4.24
N GLY A 94 26.97 -4.34 4.27
CA GLY A 94 26.48 -3.18 5.01
C GLY A 94 25.25 -2.61 4.32
N PHE A 95 24.30 -2.12 5.12
CA PHE A 95 23.04 -1.56 4.64
C PHE A 95 22.76 -0.24 5.36
N ASP A 96 22.22 0.72 4.62
CA ASP A 96 21.72 2.01 5.11
C ASP A 96 20.64 2.45 4.13
N GLY A 97 19.38 2.23 4.48
CA GLY A 97 18.25 2.47 3.58
C GLY A 97 16.91 2.02 4.16
N SER A 98 15.90 2.00 3.31
CA SER A 98 14.54 1.58 3.67
C SER A 98 13.94 0.60 2.67
N THR A 99 12.97 -0.15 3.14
CA THR A 99 12.13 -1.07 2.38
C THR A 99 10.75 -1.07 3.02
N GLY A 100 9.75 -1.62 2.35
CA GLY A 100 8.43 -1.75 2.96
C GLY A 100 7.59 -2.83 2.32
N ALA A 101 6.49 -3.13 2.98
CA ALA A 101 5.47 -4.05 2.51
C ALA A 101 4.13 -3.66 3.11
N PHE A 102 3.05 -4.22 2.56
CA PHE A 102 1.78 -4.25 3.26
C PHE A 102 1.83 -5.33 4.35
N LEU A 103 1.45 -4.98 5.58
CA LEU A 103 1.24 -5.91 6.68
C LEU A 103 -0.22 -5.85 7.13
N GLU A 104 -0.77 -7.01 7.48
CA GLU A 104 -2.10 -7.09 8.10
C GLU A 104 -2.05 -6.60 9.54
N ASP A 105 -3.20 -6.16 10.09
CA ASP A 105 -3.28 -5.75 11.48
C ASP A 105 -2.95 -6.88 12.45
N GLY A 106 -2.27 -6.54 13.56
CA GLY A 106 -1.99 -7.47 14.64
C GLY A 106 -0.60 -7.33 15.25
N ALA A 107 -0.28 -8.27 16.14
CA ALA A 107 0.97 -8.31 16.87
C ALA A 107 2.06 -9.11 16.13
N TYR A 108 3.25 -8.52 16.04
CA TYR A 108 4.41 -9.08 15.33
C TYR A 108 5.66 -9.07 16.21
N VAL A 109 6.61 -9.94 15.86
CA VAL A 109 8.03 -9.81 16.22
C VAL A 109 8.87 -9.68 14.95
N LEU A 110 10.01 -9.01 15.02
CA LEU A 110 11.01 -9.08 13.96
C LEU A 110 12.01 -10.20 14.27
N TYR A 111 12.18 -11.11 13.31
CA TYR A 111 13.32 -12.01 13.25
C TYR A 111 14.40 -11.35 12.39
N VAL A 112 15.56 -11.11 12.98
CA VAL A 112 16.73 -10.52 12.31
C VAL A 112 17.82 -11.58 12.22
N ASP A 113 18.31 -11.85 11.01
CA ASP A 113 19.51 -12.64 10.73
C ASP A 113 20.59 -11.73 10.17
N ALA A 114 21.63 -11.47 10.98
CA ALA A 114 22.70 -10.52 10.71
C ALA A 114 24.06 -11.10 11.13
N ASP A 115 25.16 -10.58 10.59
CA ASP A 115 26.54 -10.92 11.00
C ASP A 115 27.25 -9.81 11.79
N GLY A 116 26.57 -8.71 12.09
CA GLY A 116 27.09 -7.57 12.85
C GLY A 116 26.00 -6.75 13.55
N PRO A 117 26.34 -5.54 14.04
CA PRO A 117 25.39 -4.66 14.69
C PRO A 117 24.41 -4.09 13.67
N TRP A 118 23.18 -3.87 14.14
CA TRP A 118 22.09 -3.32 13.33
C TRP A 118 21.16 -2.43 14.15
N GLU A 119 20.49 -1.52 13.45
CA GLU A 119 19.41 -0.66 13.93
C GLU A 119 18.25 -0.75 12.95
N LEU A 120 17.02 -0.75 13.46
CA LEU A 120 15.78 -0.78 12.67
C LEU A 120 14.79 0.24 13.22
N ILE A 121 14.09 0.92 12.31
CA ILE A 121 12.94 1.78 12.63
C ILE A 121 11.74 1.28 11.82
N VAL A 122 10.68 0.91 12.52
CA VAL A 122 9.39 0.53 11.93
C VAL A 122 8.50 1.77 11.88
N ARG A 123 8.02 2.12 10.70
CA ARG A 123 7.02 3.17 10.47
C ARG A 123 5.77 2.59 9.85
N GLN A 124 4.64 3.19 10.18
CA GLN A 124 3.34 2.83 9.63
C GLN A 124 2.72 4.10 9.04
N PRO A 125 3.16 4.55 7.86
CA PRO A 125 2.76 5.85 7.34
C PRO A 125 1.24 5.91 7.11
N ARG A 126 0.66 7.06 7.43
CA ARG A 126 -0.74 7.43 7.19
C ARG A 126 -0.76 8.86 6.68
N VAL A 127 -0.75 8.99 5.36
CA VAL A 127 -0.61 10.27 4.66
C VAL A 127 -1.95 10.64 4.05
N SER A 128 -2.38 11.88 4.22
CA SER A 128 -3.57 12.39 3.55
C SER A 128 -3.35 12.57 2.05
N GLU A 129 -4.41 12.54 1.24
CA GLU A 129 -4.28 12.81 -0.20
C GLU A 129 -3.59 14.16 -0.49
N THR A 130 -3.79 15.15 0.38
CA THR A 130 -3.23 16.50 0.21
C THR A 130 -1.72 16.61 0.45
N GLU A 131 -1.12 15.60 1.07
CA GLU A 131 0.31 15.52 1.36
C GLU A 131 1.05 14.57 0.42
N ALA A 132 0.32 13.77 -0.36
CA ALA A 132 0.86 12.87 -1.37
C ALA A 132 1.27 13.63 -2.65
N GLU A 133 2.28 13.10 -3.35
CA GLU A 133 2.73 13.69 -4.62
C GLU A 133 1.75 13.35 -5.75
N GLU A 134 1.33 14.36 -6.52
CA GLU A 134 0.43 14.16 -7.67
C GLU A 134 1.23 13.89 -8.96
N PRO A 135 0.79 12.97 -9.83
CA PRO A 135 1.33 12.81 -11.18
C PRO A 135 1.32 14.13 -11.99
N PRO A 136 2.32 14.36 -12.86
CA PRO A 136 3.36 13.43 -13.25
C PRO A 136 4.54 13.38 -12.26
N VAL A 137 4.96 12.16 -11.89
CA VAL A 137 6.12 11.91 -11.02
C VAL A 137 7.19 11.18 -11.80
N SER A 138 8.45 11.61 -11.70
CA SER A 138 9.59 10.94 -12.33
C SER A 138 10.66 10.66 -11.28
N ILE A 139 10.93 9.38 -11.03
CA ILE A 139 11.88 8.92 -10.02
C ILE A 139 12.98 8.10 -10.70
N SER A 140 14.20 8.22 -10.20
CA SER A 140 15.30 7.32 -10.56
C SER A 140 16.05 6.92 -9.30
N GLY A 141 16.48 5.67 -9.25
CA GLY A 141 17.17 5.09 -8.12
C GLY A 141 18.04 3.91 -8.54
N SER A 142 18.56 3.19 -7.55
CA SER A 142 19.36 1.99 -7.77
C SER A 142 19.11 0.98 -6.67
N GLY A 143 19.00 -0.29 -7.02
CA GLY A 143 18.69 -1.32 -6.03
C GLY A 143 17.22 -1.35 -5.63
N THR A 144 16.92 -2.03 -4.53
CA THR A 144 15.59 -2.03 -3.91
C THR A 144 15.25 -0.66 -3.34
N ASP A 145 13.98 -0.24 -3.47
CA ASP A 145 13.53 1.06 -2.97
C ASP A 145 12.03 1.06 -2.59
N TRP A 146 11.65 2.03 -1.76
CA TRP A 146 10.28 2.33 -1.34
C TRP A 146 9.98 3.81 -1.60
N ILE A 147 9.13 4.07 -2.58
CA ILE A 147 8.87 5.40 -3.14
C ILE A 147 7.45 5.83 -2.79
N GLY A 148 7.28 7.10 -2.47
CA GLY A 148 5.97 7.71 -2.19
C GLY A 148 6.02 8.52 -0.91
N PRO A 149 4.86 8.99 -0.42
CA PRO A 149 3.50 8.74 -0.93
C PRO A 149 3.21 9.41 -2.28
N VAL A 150 2.45 8.74 -3.15
CA VAL A 150 1.93 9.26 -4.44
C VAL A 150 0.42 9.15 -4.45
N LEU A 151 -0.28 10.19 -4.91
CA LEU A 151 -1.72 10.16 -5.14
C LEU A 151 -2.00 9.51 -6.50
N LEU A 152 -2.61 8.34 -6.48
CA LEU A 152 -2.89 7.53 -7.66
C LEU A 152 -4.35 7.69 -8.08
N ASP A 153 -4.57 7.80 -9.38
CA ASP A 153 -5.87 7.69 -10.03
C ASP A 153 -5.89 6.33 -10.72
N GLY A 154 -6.95 5.53 -10.57
CA GLY A 154 -7.04 4.13 -11.05
C GLY A 154 -6.97 3.94 -12.58
N ASP A 155 -6.64 4.99 -13.33
CA ASP A 155 -6.33 5.00 -14.76
C ASP A 155 -4.93 5.57 -15.08
N ALA A 156 -4.13 5.92 -14.06
CA ALA A 156 -2.77 6.43 -14.20
C ALA A 156 -1.87 5.40 -14.86
N THR A 157 -0.85 5.88 -15.56
CA THR A 157 0.12 5.00 -16.23
C THR A 157 1.46 5.02 -15.53
N VAL A 158 2.07 3.84 -15.41
CA VAL A 158 3.42 3.67 -14.89
C VAL A 158 4.31 3.20 -16.03
N GLY A 159 5.32 4.01 -16.36
CA GLY A 159 6.43 3.67 -17.22
C GLY A 159 7.66 3.29 -16.40
N ALA A 160 8.43 2.32 -16.87
CA ALA A 160 9.70 1.97 -16.24
C ALA A 160 10.79 1.57 -17.25
N VAL A 161 12.03 1.89 -16.91
CA VAL A 161 13.24 1.54 -17.66
C VAL A 161 14.26 0.91 -16.70
N TYR A 162 14.83 -0.22 -17.11
CA TYR A 162 15.87 -0.96 -16.40
C TYR A 162 16.86 -1.57 -17.39
N ASP A 163 18.16 -1.35 -17.21
CA ASP A 163 19.20 -1.78 -18.18
C ASP A 163 20.22 -2.74 -17.53
N ALA A 164 19.73 -3.79 -16.89
CA ALA A 164 20.57 -4.86 -16.35
C ALA A 164 19.97 -6.26 -16.63
N GLU A 165 20.71 -7.32 -16.32
CA GLU A 165 20.29 -8.71 -16.60
C GLU A 165 19.55 -9.38 -15.42
N SER A 166 19.41 -8.69 -14.30
CA SER A 166 18.78 -9.17 -13.06
C SER A 166 17.24 -9.13 -13.09
N PRO A 167 16.58 -9.76 -12.10
CA PRO A 167 15.17 -9.51 -11.83
C PRO A 167 14.89 -8.03 -11.60
N PHE A 168 13.73 -7.58 -12.08
CA PHE A 168 13.21 -6.24 -11.92
C PHE A 168 11.72 -6.32 -11.66
N ARG A 169 11.29 -5.92 -10.47
CA ARG A 169 9.90 -5.96 -10.06
C ARG A 169 9.46 -4.61 -9.54
N ILE A 170 8.26 -4.19 -9.96
CA ILE A 170 7.60 -3.00 -9.46
C ILE A 170 6.19 -3.39 -9.01
N ALA A 171 5.81 -2.97 -7.81
CA ALA A 171 4.45 -3.10 -7.31
C ALA A 171 4.00 -1.80 -6.63
N VAL A 172 2.69 -1.55 -6.67
CA VAL A 172 2.05 -0.47 -5.90
C VAL A 172 1.45 -1.06 -4.64
N VAL A 173 1.71 -0.44 -3.49
CA VAL A 173 1.11 -0.74 -2.21
C VAL A 173 0.15 0.41 -1.85
N PRO A 174 -1.17 0.21 -1.99
CA PRO A 174 -2.14 1.20 -1.51
C PRO A 174 -2.03 1.38 0.00
N GLN A 175 -2.23 2.61 0.47
CA GLN A 175 -2.37 2.90 1.89
C GLN A 175 -3.61 2.23 2.45
N ASP A 176 -4.72 2.38 1.73
CA ASP A 176 -6.02 1.79 2.05
C ASP A 176 -6.25 0.57 1.17
N ALA A 177 -5.55 -0.52 1.50
CA ALA A 177 -5.67 -1.74 0.71
C ALA A 177 -6.93 -2.53 1.08
N GLU A 178 -7.82 -2.68 0.11
CA GLU A 178 -8.81 -3.76 0.09
C GLU A 178 -8.44 -4.77 -1.00
N ASN A 179 -8.45 -6.06 -0.69
CA ASN A 179 -8.22 -7.09 -1.70
C ASN A 179 -9.27 -6.99 -2.82
N ASN A 180 -8.80 -6.88 -4.06
CA ASN A 180 -9.66 -6.79 -5.24
C ASN A 180 -9.04 -7.58 -6.41
N ASP A 181 -9.56 -7.42 -7.63
CA ASP A 181 -9.08 -8.17 -8.80
C ASP A 181 -7.61 -7.83 -9.18
N PHE A 182 -7.08 -6.70 -8.72
CA PHE A 182 -5.75 -6.17 -9.01
C PHE A 182 -4.83 -6.14 -7.78
N VAL A 183 -5.38 -5.85 -6.60
CA VAL A 183 -4.65 -5.80 -5.32
C VAL A 183 -4.78 -7.13 -4.60
N TRP A 184 -3.65 -7.84 -4.45
CA TRP A 184 -3.58 -9.11 -3.72
C TRP A 184 -2.47 -9.07 -2.68
N ASN A 185 -2.78 -9.45 -1.44
CA ASN A 185 -1.89 -9.29 -0.29
C ASN A 185 -1.36 -7.85 -0.16
N GLY A 186 -2.28 -6.90 -0.31
CA GLY A 186 -2.01 -5.48 -0.13
C GLY A 186 -1.13 -4.82 -1.18
N GLN A 187 -0.95 -5.43 -2.36
CA GLN A 187 -0.22 -4.79 -3.46
C GLN A 187 -0.80 -5.14 -4.83
N GLU A 188 -0.71 -4.19 -5.77
CA GLU A 188 -0.92 -4.40 -7.20
C GLU A 188 0.44 -4.62 -7.88
N LEU A 189 0.61 -5.75 -8.56
CA LEU A 189 1.83 -6.02 -9.33
C LEU A 189 1.81 -5.24 -10.64
N VAL A 190 2.75 -4.33 -10.84
CA VAL A 190 2.85 -3.49 -12.05
C VAL A 190 3.76 -4.13 -13.09
N PHE A 191 4.98 -4.49 -12.70
CA PHE A 191 5.95 -5.15 -13.55
C PHE A 191 6.65 -6.30 -12.82
N ASP A 192 6.86 -7.41 -13.54
CA ASP A 192 7.69 -8.54 -13.11
C ASP A 192 8.48 -9.02 -14.34
N ALA A 193 9.75 -8.62 -14.39
CA ALA A 193 10.63 -8.84 -15.51
C ALA A 193 11.98 -9.42 -15.06
N ILE A 194 12.67 -10.06 -16.00
CA ILE A 194 14.06 -10.48 -15.84
C ILE A 194 14.83 -9.95 -17.04
N GLY A 195 15.87 -9.18 -16.74
CA GLY A 195 16.72 -8.54 -17.75
C GLY A 195 16.24 -7.16 -18.17
N ALA A 196 16.89 -6.62 -19.21
CA ALA A 196 16.66 -5.26 -19.66
C ALA A 196 15.18 -5.06 -20.04
N PHE A 197 14.60 -3.98 -19.51
CA PHE A 197 13.17 -3.71 -19.56
C PHE A 197 12.92 -2.24 -19.93
N ALA A 198 11.92 -2.04 -20.79
CA ALA A 198 11.34 -0.74 -21.05
C ALA A 198 9.86 -0.96 -21.39
N GLY A 199 8.95 -0.43 -20.58
CA GLY A 199 7.53 -0.67 -20.72
C GLY A 199 6.68 0.37 -20.02
N VAL A 200 5.40 0.40 -20.37
CA VAL A 200 4.37 1.25 -19.76
C VAL A 200 3.12 0.40 -19.59
N THR A 201 2.42 0.54 -18.47
CA THR A 201 1.12 -0.07 -18.19
C THR A 201 0.23 0.88 -17.40
N ALA A 202 -1.09 0.64 -17.39
CA ALA A 202 -1.99 1.29 -16.45
C ALA A 202 -1.94 0.58 -15.09
N ILE A 203 -2.14 1.35 -14.02
CA ILE A 203 -2.44 0.85 -12.67
C ILE A 203 -3.94 1.01 -12.38
N HIS A 204 -4.44 0.28 -11.40
CA HIS A 204 -5.87 0.26 -11.03
C HIS A 204 -6.09 0.65 -9.56
N THR A 205 -5.01 1.05 -8.89
CA THR A 205 -5.04 1.52 -7.51
C THR A 205 -5.43 2.99 -7.48
N ASP A 206 -6.47 3.31 -6.72
CA ASP A 206 -6.92 4.68 -6.41
C ASP A 206 -6.42 5.12 -5.03
N GLY A 207 -6.22 6.42 -4.84
CA GLY A 207 -5.86 7.03 -3.57
C GLY A 207 -4.36 7.04 -3.29
N VAL A 208 -3.97 7.23 -2.02
CA VAL A 208 -2.56 7.29 -1.63
C VAL A 208 -1.92 5.91 -1.74
N GLY A 209 -0.78 5.83 -2.45
CA GLY A 209 -0.02 4.60 -2.60
C GLY A 209 1.49 4.81 -2.57
N TYR A 210 2.20 3.69 -2.46
CA TYR A 210 3.65 3.62 -2.46
C TYR A 210 4.11 2.67 -3.56
N VAL A 211 5.20 3.02 -4.23
CA VAL A 211 5.81 2.16 -5.26
C VAL A 211 7.00 1.44 -4.64
N THR A 212 6.96 0.11 -4.72
CA THR A 212 8.09 -0.75 -4.35
C THR A 212 8.88 -1.10 -5.59
N VAL A 213 10.20 -1.07 -5.48
CA VAL A 213 11.10 -1.53 -6.52
C VAL A 213 11.98 -2.61 -5.93
N ASP A 214 12.05 -3.76 -6.59
CA ASP A 214 13.03 -4.81 -6.33
C ASP A 214 13.92 -4.97 -7.56
N ALA A 215 15.15 -4.47 -7.46
CA ALA A 215 16.13 -4.40 -8.52
C ALA A 215 17.54 -4.50 -7.94
N ALA A 216 18.53 -4.85 -8.77
CA ALA A 216 19.93 -4.86 -8.35
C ALA A 216 20.74 -3.64 -8.85
N ASP A 217 20.20 -2.91 -9.83
CA ASP A 217 20.93 -1.86 -10.57
C ASP A 217 20.05 -0.61 -10.71
N GLU A 218 20.53 0.38 -11.46
CA GLU A 218 19.85 1.63 -11.74
C GLU A 218 18.54 1.44 -12.52
N TRP A 219 17.51 2.17 -12.13
CA TRP A 219 16.20 2.17 -12.77
C TRP A 219 15.60 3.58 -12.81
N THR A 220 14.64 3.78 -13.72
CA THR A 220 13.81 4.99 -13.82
C THR A 220 12.34 4.59 -13.91
N ILE A 221 11.49 5.31 -13.18
CA ILE A 221 10.03 5.16 -13.17
C ILE A 221 9.39 6.51 -13.49
N GLU A 222 8.34 6.49 -14.29
CA GLU A 222 7.48 7.62 -14.60
C GLU A 222 6.03 7.25 -14.27
N ILE A 223 5.31 8.11 -13.55
CA ILE A 223 3.88 7.95 -13.25
C ILE A 223 3.17 9.15 -13.89
N GLU A 224 2.17 8.90 -14.73
CA GLU A 224 1.39 9.93 -15.46
C GLU A 224 -0.11 9.79 -15.25
#